data_AF-A0A2W4LHG9-F1
#
_entry.id   AF-A0A2W4LHG9-F1
#
_cell.length_a   1.000
_cell.length_b   1.000
_cell.length_c   1.000
_cell.angle_alpha   90.00
_cell.angle_beta   90.00
_cell.angle_gamma   90.00
#
_symmetry.space_group_name_H-M   'P 1'
#
loop_
_entity.id
_entity.type
_entity.pdbx_description
1 polymer ?
#
loop_
_entity_poly.entity_id
_entity_poly.type
_entity_poly.pdbx_seq_one_letter_code
_entity_poly.pdbx_strand_id
1 'polypeptide(L)'
;MTALLPLLVLEASLASDPGLSPAIRRFETSLSVKLVPVRAAPAESRFPPYSDARVHHIESLLQRARTEAAALAEVQAWSALAEVEAELRAHPELPQSAWLMAERLTLAAKLARTSRPAEAAEMVRRARALEPERAAPFGATDPTGHPEPDAVTITVRGLTARDELVWNGERAVPPLARVPGEHHVRVLRLGELVWAGWVSISPENPTLTLDLPTAPACSAADLAIERTSAEQVTPYPDVACGAWAVVRRGPSGIELAVCQGSRCGPFRPDPGALRALRPSPGDAPSRARRPQTGPDWLTIALVGAGATLGTVFVLGQAGAFSSTDSPPARFTYTGFVPPE
;
A
#
# COMPACT_ATOMS: atom_id res chain seq x y z
N MET A 1 37.45 -3.39 -25.18
CA MET A 1 36.92 -4.21 -24.07
C MET A 1 35.66 -3.52 -23.58
N THR A 2 34.49 -4.01 -23.99
CA THR A 2 33.19 -3.45 -23.57
C THR A 2 32.92 -3.96 -22.16
N ALA A 3 32.80 -3.06 -21.19
CA ALA A 3 32.48 -3.45 -19.82
C ALA A 3 31.09 -4.11 -19.82
N LEU A 4 31.02 -5.35 -19.33
CA LEU A 4 29.77 -6.08 -19.12
C LEU A 4 29.01 -5.35 -18.00
N LEU A 5 27.93 -4.65 -18.35
CA LEU A 5 27.06 -4.04 -17.34
C LEU A 5 26.22 -5.14 -16.69
N PRO A 6 26.19 -5.24 -15.34
CA PRO A 6 25.27 -6.14 -14.66
C PRO A 6 23.83 -5.68 -14.91
N LEU A 7 22.94 -6.64 -15.11
CA LEU A 7 21.53 -6.41 -15.38
C LEU A 7 20.72 -7.00 -14.22
N LEU A 8 19.78 -6.25 -13.64
CA LEU A 8 19.09 -6.67 -12.41
C LEU A 8 17.73 -7.31 -12.72
N VAL A 9 17.37 -8.39 -12.03
CA VAL A 9 16.10 -9.13 -12.24
C VAL A 9 15.09 -8.85 -11.12
N LEU A 10 13.87 -8.45 -11.49
CA LEU A 10 12.72 -8.44 -10.59
C LEU A 10 11.93 -9.75 -10.63
N GLU A 11 12.05 -10.51 -9.55
CA GLU A 11 10.94 -11.10 -8.78
C GLU A 11 11.56 -12.00 -7.70
N ALA A 12 11.35 -11.69 -6.42
CA ALA A 12 11.88 -12.49 -5.31
C ALA A 12 11.29 -13.91 -5.26
N SER A 13 10.08 -14.11 -5.83
CA SER A 13 9.40 -15.41 -5.88
C SER A 13 10.07 -16.40 -6.85
N LEU A 14 10.84 -15.89 -7.82
CA LEU A 14 11.55 -16.68 -8.83
C LEU A 14 12.97 -17.08 -8.39
N ALA A 15 13.54 -16.44 -7.38
CA ALA A 15 14.89 -16.78 -6.92
C ALA A 15 14.99 -18.18 -6.28
N SER A 16 13.85 -18.73 -5.82
CA SER A 16 13.77 -20.01 -5.12
C SER A 16 13.40 -21.20 -6.02
N ASP A 17 13.07 -20.97 -7.29
CA ASP A 17 12.71 -22.06 -8.22
C ASP A 17 14.00 -22.65 -8.85
N PRO A 18 14.36 -23.90 -8.56
CA PRO A 18 15.54 -24.53 -9.14
C PRO A 18 15.49 -24.62 -10.67
N GLY A 19 14.29 -24.62 -11.27
CA GLY A 19 14.08 -24.65 -12.72
C GLY A 19 14.42 -23.34 -13.45
N LEU A 20 14.55 -22.22 -12.72
CA LEU A 20 14.88 -20.92 -13.30
C LEU A 20 16.39 -20.75 -13.56
N SER A 21 17.23 -21.40 -12.77
CA SER A 21 18.69 -21.25 -12.86
C SER A 21 19.28 -21.61 -14.25
N PRO A 22 18.86 -22.68 -14.95
CA PRO A 22 19.36 -22.96 -16.29
C PRO A 22 18.89 -21.97 -17.35
N ALA A 23 17.63 -21.52 -17.29
CA ALA A 23 17.07 -20.55 -18.24
C ALA A 23 17.73 -19.17 -18.09
N ILE A 24 17.88 -18.71 -16.84
CA ILE A 24 18.58 -17.47 -16.52
C ILE A 24 20.02 -17.50 -17.06
N ARG A 25 20.77 -18.59 -16.84
CA ARG A 25 22.14 -18.74 -17.38
C ARG A 25 22.21 -18.71 -18.91
N ARG A 26 21.19 -19.24 -19.59
CA ARG A 26 21.10 -19.14 -21.06
C ARG A 26 20.86 -17.70 -21.51
N PHE A 27 20.00 -16.95 -20.82
CA PHE A 27 19.82 -15.52 -21.09
C PHE A 27 21.10 -14.73 -20.83
N GLU A 28 21.77 -14.95 -19.70
CA GLU A 28 23.07 -14.34 -19.38
C GLU A 28 24.09 -14.55 -20.50
N THR A 29 24.20 -15.79 -20.99
CA THR A 29 25.12 -16.14 -22.08
C THR A 29 24.71 -15.46 -23.40
N SER A 30 23.43 -15.53 -23.76
CA SER A 30 22.88 -14.96 -25.00
C SER A 30 23.04 -13.45 -25.06
N LEU A 31 22.80 -12.77 -23.93
CA LEU A 31 22.88 -11.31 -23.83
C LEU A 31 24.29 -10.82 -23.48
N SER A 32 25.23 -11.73 -23.15
CA SER A 32 26.52 -11.39 -22.57
C SER A 32 26.37 -10.43 -21.39
N VAL A 33 25.53 -10.79 -20.41
CA VAL A 33 25.32 -10.03 -19.16
C VAL A 33 25.27 -10.97 -17.98
N LYS A 34 25.45 -10.43 -16.77
CA LYS A 34 25.18 -11.15 -15.53
C LYS A 34 23.89 -10.64 -14.91
N LEU A 35 22.95 -11.54 -14.64
CA LEU A 35 21.68 -11.24 -14.02
C LEU A 35 21.83 -11.33 -12.49
N VAL A 36 21.61 -10.21 -11.81
CA VAL A 36 21.67 -10.14 -10.35
C VAL A 36 20.24 -10.00 -9.83
N PRO A 37 19.78 -10.87 -8.92
CA PRO A 37 18.46 -10.70 -8.33
C PRO A 37 18.46 -9.41 -7.50
N VAL A 38 17.41 -8.60 -7.68
CA VAL A 38 17.19 -7.46 -6.80
C VAL A 38 16.83 -8.03 -5.44
N ARG A 39 17.75 -7.93 -4.47
CA ARG A 39 17.38 -8.22 -3.09
C ARG A 39 16.39 -7.15 -2.67
N ALA A 40 15.27 -7.57 -2.09
CA ALA A 40 14.51 -6.71 -1.21
C ALA A 40 15.47 -6.35 -0.07
N ALA A 41 16.20 -5.24 -0.22
CA ALA A 41 16.78 -4.61 0.95
C ALA A 41 15.58 -4.25 1.82
N PRO A 42 15.56 -4.63 3.10
CA PRO A 42 14.58 -4.05 4.00
C PRO A 42 14.77 -2.54 3.85
N ALA A 43 13.75 -1.84 3.35
CA ALA A 43 13.79 -0.40 3.42
C ALA A 43 14.00 -0.08 4.90
N GLU A 44 15.09 0.61 5.22
CA GLU A 44 15.26 1.16 6.55
C GLU A 44 14.13 2.18 6.72
N SER A 45 12.99 1.70 7.20
CA SER A 45 11.86 2.55 7.52
C SER A 45 12.35 3.50 8.60
N ARG A 46 12.37 4.79 8.27
CA ARG A 46 12.64 5.84 9.27
C ARG A 46 11.54 5.90 10.33
N PHE A 47 10.38 5.32 10.04
CA PHE A 47 9.25 5.25 10.94
C PHE A 47 9.20 3.92 11.67
N PRO A 48 8.85 3.92 12.96
CA PRO A 48 8.60 2.67 13.67
C PRO A 48 7.42 1.93 13.02
N PRO A 49 7.36 0.59 13.16
CA PRO A 49 6.19 -0.15 12.75
C PRO A 49 4.95 0.33 13.53
N TYR A 50 3.78 0.13 12.93
CA TYR A 50 2.51 0.41 13.60
C TYR A 50 2.44 -0.28 14.98
N SER A 51 1.95 0.45 15.99
CA SER A 51 1.93 -0.01 17.38
C SER A 51 0.53 0.15 17.99
N ASP A 52 -0.19 -0.97 18.13
CA ASP A 52 -1.50 -1.01 18.83
C ASP A 52 -1.40 -0.50 20.27
N ALA A 53 -0.30 -0.83 20.96
CA ALA A 53 -0.07 -0.38 22.34
C ALA A 53 -0.03 1.15 22.44
N ARG A 54 0.56 1.82 21.46
CA ARG A 54 0.61 3.29 21.42
C ARG A 54 -0.77 3.89 21.18
N VAL A 55 -1.53 3.31 20.26
CA VAL A 55 -2.91 3.74 19.97
C VAL A 55 -3.76 3.62 21.23
N HIS A 56 -3.71 2.47 21.92
CA HIS A 56 -4.44 2.26 23.17
C HIS A 56 -3.99 3.21 24.29
N HIS A 57 -2.70 3.57 24.34
CA HIS A 57 -2.23 4.57 25.29
C HIS A 57 -2.86 5.94 25.04
N ILE A 58 -2.87 6.40 23.78
CA ILE A 58 -3.50 7.68 23.39
C ILE A 58 -5.00 7.66 23.68
N GLU A 59 -5.69 6.57 23.35
CA GLU A 59 -7.12 6.41 23.66
C GLU A 59 -7.40 6.43 25.17
N SER A 60 -6.52 5.82 25.97
CA SER A 60 -6.61 5.83 27.43
C SER A 60 -6.43 7.25 28.00
N LEU A 61 -5.53 8.05 27.42
CA LEU A 61 -5.36 9.46 27.78
C LEU A 61 -6.60 10.29 27.41
N LEU A 62 -7.18 10.07 26.22
CA LEU A 62 -8.45 10.69 25.83
C LEU A 62 -9.58 10.30 26.78
N GLN A 63 -9.65 9.03 27.17
CA GLN A 63 -10.66 8.55 28.12
C GLN A 63 -10.47 9.19 29.51
N ARG A 64 -9.22 9.27 30.01
CA ARG A 64 -8.89 10.01 31.24
C ARG A 64 -9.36 11.46 31.15
N ALA A 65 -9.05 12.17 30.06
CA ALA A 65 -9.50 13.55 29.87
C ALA A 65 -11.03 13.69 29.94
N ARG A 66 -11.80 12.75 29.37
CA ARG A 66 -13.27 12.72 29.46
C ARG A 66 -13.75 12.51 30.91
N THR A 67 -13.12 11.59 31.64
CA THR A 67 -13.45 11.31 33.05
C THR A 67 -13.17 12.53 33.93
N GLU A 68 -12.01 13.18 33.79
CA GLU A 68 -11.65 14.37 34.56
C GLU A 68 -12.57 15.56 34.23
N ALA A 69 -12.92 15.75 32.95
CA ALA A 69 -13.89 16.75 32.53
C ALA A 69 -15.27 16.54 33.18
N ALA A 70 -15.74 15.29 33.25
CA ALA A 70 -17.00 14.95 33.90
C ALA A 70 -16.96 15.13 35.43
N ALA A 71 -15.78 14.96 36.04
CA ALA A 71 -15.53 15.22 37.45
C ALA A 71 -15.28 16.71 37.78
N LEU A 72 -15.40 17.61 36.79
CA LEU A 72 -15.10 19.04 36.90
C LEU A 72 -13.64 19.35 37.28
N ALA A 73 -12.73 18.40 37.02
CA ALA A 73 -11.29 18.53 37.24
C ALA A 73 -10.61 19.12 35.98
N GLU A 74 -10.90 20.39 35.68
CA GLU A 74 -10.52 21.01 34.40
C GLU A 74 -9.00 21.02 34.14
N VAL A 75 -8.18 21.29 35.17
CA VAL A 75 -6.71 21.31 35.04
C VAL A 75 -6.17 19.94 34.62
N GLN A 76 -6.68 18.86 35.22
CA GLN A 76 -6.28 17.49 34.92
C GLN A 76 -6.73 17.07 33.52
N ALA A 77 -7.93 17.49 33.10
CA ALA A 77 -8.43 17.26 31.75
C ALA A 77 -7.54 17.94 30.69
N TRP A 78 -7.16 19.20 30.90
CA TRP A 78 -6.25 19.92 30.00
C TRP A 78 -4.86 19.28 29.95
N SER A 79 -4.32 18.84 31.09
CA SER A 79 -3.03 18.12 31.14
C SER A 79 -3.08 16.85 30.28
N ALA A 80 -4.12 16.02 30.44
CA ALA A 80 -4.27 14.81 29.64
C ALA A 80 -4.42 15.12 28.13
N LEU A 81 -5.14 16.19 27.76
CA LEU A 81 -5.26 16.60 26.34
C LEU A 81 -3.96 17.16 25.74
N ALA A 82 -3.08 17.73 26.57
CA ALA A 82 -1.75 18.13 26.14
C ALA A 82 -0.84 16.91 25.95
N GLU A 83 -0.91 15.92 26.83
CA GLU A 83 -0.21 14.63 26.68
C GLU A 83 -0.63 13.93 25.37
N VAL A 84 -1.95 13.89 25.05
CA VAL A 84 -2.46 13.36 23.78
C VAL A 84 -1.86 14.08 22.56
N GLU A 85 -1.85 15.42 22.56
CA GLU A 85 -1.30 16.21 21.44
C GLU A 85 0.20 15.93 21.26
N ALA A 86 0.95 15.83 22.35
CA ALA A 86 2.38 15.53 22.33
C ALA A 86 2.66 14.14 21.71
N GLU A 87 1.93 13.10 22.13
CA GLU A 87 2.07 11.75 21.58
C GLU A 87 1.73 11.71 20.08
N LEU A 88 0.64 12.37 19.65
CA LEU A 88 0.23 12.40 18.24
C LEU A 88 1.21 13.17 17.34
N ARG A 89 1.88 14.21 17.88
CA ARG A 89 2.95 14.91 17.16
C ARG A 89 4.25 14.12 17.11
N ALA A 90 4.56 13.35 18.14
CA ALA A 90 5.71 12.47 18.16
C ALA A 90 5.54 11.24 17.25
N HIS A 91 4.28 10.85 16.97
CA HIS A 91 3.94 9.63 16.22
C HIS A 91 3.05 9.87 14.99
N PRO A 92 3.48 10.72 14.05
CA PRO A 92 2.70 11.01 12.85
C PRO A 92 2.56 9.79 11.92
N GLU A 93 3.32 8.73 12.11
CA GLU A 93 3.21 7.50 11.33
C GLU A 93 1.86 6.78 11.50
N LEU A 94 1.14 7.02 12.60
CA LEU A 94 -0.11 6.34 12.90
C LEU A 94 -1.20 6.72 11.87
N PRO A 95 -1.85 5.75 11.21
CA PRO A 95 -2.90 6.02 10.22
C PRO A 95 -4.07 6.86 10.74
N GLN A 96 -4.40 6.72 12.02
CA GLN A 96 -5.52 7.38 12.69
C GLN A 96 -5.15 8.69 13.41
N SER A 97 -3.95 9.25 13.17
CA SER A 97 -3.48 10.45 13.89
C SER A 97 -4.39 11.66 13.74
N ALA A 98 -4.83 11.96 12.51
CA ALA A 98 -5.77 13.06 12.24
C ALA A 98 -7.07 12.92 13.05
N TRP A 99 -7.64 11.71 13.05
CA TRP A 99 -8.86 11.41 13.79
C TRP A 99 -8.68 11.62 15.30
N LEU A 100 -7.64 11.02 15.89
CA LEU A 100 -7.36 11.17 17.32
C LEU A 100 -7.11 12.64 17.72
N MET A 101 -6.48 13.42 16.85
CA MET A 101 -6.28 14.85 17.06
C MET A 101 -7.60 15.64 16.96
N ALA A 102 -8.48 15.30 16.03
CA ALA A 102 -9.82 15.89 15.92
C ALA A 102 -10.67 15.62 17.16
N GLU A 103 -10.62 14.39 17.70
CA GLU A 103 -11.26 14.02 18.97
C GLU A 103 -10.72 14.85 20.15
N ARG A 104 -9.40 15.01 20.24
CA ARG A 104 -8.76 15.86 21.24
C ARG A 104 -9.24 17.30 21.14
N LEU A 105 -9.25 17.89 19.94
CA LEU A 105 -9.71 19.26 19.70
C LEU A 105 -11.19 19.44 20.04
N THR A 106 -12.03 18.46 19.72
CA THR A 106 -13.45 18.46 20.05
C THR A 106 -13.68 18.47 21.57
N LEU A 107 -12.91 17.68 22.32
CA LEU A 107 -13.00 17.65 23.78
C LEU A 107 -12.47 18.94 24.41
N ALA A 108 -11.35 19.47 23.91
CA ALA A 108 -10.79 20.75 24.30
C ALA A 108 -11.78 21.90 24.09
N ALA A 109 -12.47 21.92 22.94
CA ALA A 109 -13.51 22.90 22.65
C ALA A 109 -14.68 22.84 23.64
N LYS A 110 -15.12 21.64 24.03
CA LYS A 110 -16.19 21.44 25.02
C LYS A 110 -15.81 22.04 26.38
N LEU A 111 -14.58 21.83 26.84
CA LEU A 111 -14.06 22.41 28.08
C LEU A 111 -13.98 23.94 28.00
N ALA A 112 -13.48 24.48 26.88
CA ALA A 112 -13.31 25.91 26.68
C ALA A 112 -14.62 26.67 26.41
N ARG A 113 -15.75 25.99 26.11
CA ARG A 113 -16.97 26.62 25.59
C ARG A 113 -17.51 27.77 26.44
N THR A 114 -17.48 27.63 27.77
CA THR A 114 -18.04 28.64 28.69
C THR A 114 -17.05 29.76 28.99
N SER A 115 -15.77 29.42 29.21
CA SER A 115 -14.74 30.36 29.65
C SER A 115 -14.03 31.08 28.50
N ARG A 116 -13.89 30.42 27.34
CA ARG A 116 -13.13 30.86 26.16
C ARG A 116 -13.87 30.49 24.86
N PRO A 117 -15.05 31.08 24.59
CA PRO A 117 -15.92 30.68 23.48
C PRO A 117 -15.28 30.86 22.09
N ALA A 118 -14.46 31.91 21.90
CA ALA A 118 -13.77 32.15 20.63
C ALA A 118 -12.71 31.07 20.33
N GLU A 119 -11.94 30.66 21.35
CA GLU A 119 -10.97 29.58 21.21
C GLU A 119 -11.65 28.23 20.99
N ALA A 120 -12.78 27.98 21.68
CA ALA A 120 -13.58 26.79 21.45
C ALA A 120 -14.07 26.70 20.00
N ALA A 121 -14.55 27.81 19.41
CA ALA A 121 -14.96 27.86 18.02
C ALA A 121 -13.80 27.57 17.04
N GLU A 122 -12.60 28.08 17.32
CA GLU A 122 -11.40 27.76 16.54
C GLU A 122 -11.01 26.29 16.65
N MET A 123 -11.06 25.69 17.86
CA MET A 123 -10.80 24.26 18.04
C MET A 123 -11.79 23.38 17.27
N VAL A 124 -13.07 23.76 17.23
CA VAL A 124 -14.09 23.07 16.41
C VAL A 124 -13.76 23.17 14.92
N ARG A 125 -13.37 24.36 14.42
CA ARG A 125 -12.95 24.52 13.02
C ARG A 125 -11.75 23.63 12.68
N ARG A 126 -10.73 23.62 13.53
CA ARG A 126 -9.54 22.76 13.36
C ARG A 126 -9.90 21.27 13.39
N ALA A 127 -10.81 20.85 14.26
CA ALA A 127 -11.27 19.45 14.31
C ALA A 127 -11.95 19.05 12.99
N ARG A 128 -12.84 19.90 12.45
CA ARG A 128 -13.50 19.66 11.14
C ARG A 128 -12.51 19.57 9.99
N ALA A 129 -11.48 20.40 9.99
CA ALA A 129 -10.41 20.35 8.99
C ALA A 129 -9.66 19.01 8.97
N LEU A 130 -9.60 18.31 10.11
CA LEU A 130 -8.94 17.02 10.26
C LEU A 130 -9.86 15.83 9.97
N GLU A 131 -11.17 15.96 10.09
CA GLU A 131 -12.12 14.87 9.85
C GLU A 131 -13.40 15.34 9.15
N PRO A 132 -13.34 15.71 7.86
CA PRO A 132 -14.49 16.32 7.19
C PRO A 132 -15.70 15.37 7.06
N GLU A 133 -15.48 14.08 6.79
CA GLU A 133 -16.58 13.15 6.49
C GLU A 133 -17.40 12.73 7.72
N ARG A 134 -16.76 12.43 8.87
CA ARG A 134 -17.48 12.07 10.10
C ARG A 134 -17.84 13.28 10.98
N ALA A 135 -17.13 14.40 10.85
CA ALA A 135 -17.52 15.62 11.54
C ALA A 135 -18.78 16.26 10.93
N ALA A 136 -19.24 15.79 9.76
CA ALA A 136 -20.58 16.08 9.26
C ALA A 136 -21.59 15.55 10.29
N PRO A 137 -22.23 16.41 11.10
CA PRO A 137 -23.13 15.94 12.12
C PRO A 137 -24.30 15.21 11.47
N PHE A 138 -24.63 14.00 11.95
CA PHE A 138 -25.85 13.31 11.55
C PHE A 138 -27.07 14.20 11.82
N GLY A 139 -27.61 14.82 10.78
CA GLY A 139 -28.87 15.57 10.82
C GLY A 139 -28.84 16.94 11.51
N ALA A 140 -27.67 17.51 11.87
CA ALA A 140 -27.62 18.86 12.43
C ALA A 140 -27.08 19.86 11.40
N THR A 141 -27.96 20.59 10.73
CA THR A 141 -27.61 21.93 10.25
C THR A 141 -27.12 22.71 11.47
N ASP A 142 -25.81 22.94 11.57
CA ASP A 142 -25.21 23.71 12.66
C ASP A 142 -25.90 25.09 12.71
N PRO A 143 -26.74 25.37 13.72
CA PRO A 143 -27.52 26.59 13.77
C PRO A 143 -26.65 27.83 14.04
N THR A 144 -25.36 27.65 14.32
CA THR A 144 -24.43 28.76 14.61
C THR A 144 -23.90 29.45 13.35
N GLY A 145 -24.12 28.89 12.15
CA GLY A 145 -24.00 29.59 10.87
C GLY A 145 -22.65 30.28 10.62
N HIS A 146 -21.58 29.84 11.27
CA HIS A 146 -20.26 30.38 10.97
C HIS A 146 -19.88 29.96 9.56
N PRO A 147 -19.56 30.92 8.66
CA PRO A 147 -19.16 30.60 7.31
C PRO A 147 -17.93 29.70 7.40
N GLU A 148 -18.02 28.51 6.80
CA GLU A 148 -16.86 27.65 6.67
C GLU A 148 -15.85 28.36 5.76
N PRO A 149 -14.55 28.34 6.11
CA PRO A 149 -13.53 28.91 5.24
C PRO A 149 -13.60 28.26 3.87
N ASP A 150 -13.48 29.07 2.82
CA ASP A 150 -13.41 28.55 1.45
C ASP A 150 -12.22 27.59 1.32
N ALA A 151 -12.44 26.46 0.66
CA ALA A 151 -11.39 25.50 0.40
C ALA A 151 -10.32 26.10 -0.53
N VAL A 152 -9.05 25.91 -0.19
CA VAL A 152 -7.89 26.31 -0.99
C VAL A 152 -7.45 25.12 -1.84
N THR A 153 -7.20 25.34 -3.12
CA THR A 153 -6.59 24.32 -3.98
C THR A 153 -5.10 24.21 -3.69
N ILE A 154 -4.69 23.08 -3.11
CA ILE A 154 -3.32 22.79 -2.74
C ILE A 154 -2.63 21.96 -3.84
N THR A 155 -1.47 22.44 -4.26
CA THR A 155 -0.53 21.67 -5.09
C THR A 155 0.51 21.03 -4.17
N VAL A 156 0.76 19.74 -4.36
CA VAL A 156 1.80 19.01 -3.61
C VAL A 156 2.98 18.72 -4.54
N ARG A 157 4.18 19.12 -4.12
CA ARG A 157 5.45 18.89 -4.83
C ARG A 157 6.30 17.87 -4.08
N GLY A 158 7.16 17.17 -4.82
CA GLY A 158 8.06 16.14 -4.27
C GLY A 158 7.53 14.71 -4.39
N LEU A 159 6.24 14.53 -4.69
CA LEU A 159 5.66 13.22 -4.99
C LEU A 159 6.15 12.69 -6.34
N THR A 160 6.32 11.38 -6.44
CA THR A 160 6.48 10.67 -7.72
C THR A 160 5.22 9.88 -8.07
N ALA A 161 5.15 9.32 -9.28
CA ALA A 161 4.01 8.51 -9.73
C ALA A 161 3.79 7.22 -8.89
N ARG A 162 4.77 6.84 -8.06
CA ARG A 162 4.74 5.67 -7.17
C ARG A 162 4.18 5.97 -5.79
N ASP A 163 4.02 7.24 -5.49
CA ASP A 163 3.68 7.71 -4.16
C ASP A 163 2.15 7.81 -4.02
N GLU A 164 1.64 7.19 -2.96
CA GLU A 164 0.27 7.32 -2.49
C GLU A 164 0.24 8.39 -1.40
N LEU A 165 -0.42 9.50 -1.69
CA LEU A 165 -0.69 10.54 -0.71
C LEU A 165 -1.92 10.15 0.12
N VAL A 166 -1.75 10.14 1.44
CA VAL A 166 -2.84 9.97 2.40
C VAL A 166 -2.97 11.27 3.19
N TRP A 167 -4.12 11.94 3.06
CA TRP A 167 -4.45 13.20 3.70
C TRP A 167 -5.52 12.97 4.75
N ASN A 168 -5.22 13.27 6.01
CA ASN A 168 -6.13 13.04 7.14
C ASN A 168 -6.66 11.59 7.24
N GLY A 169 -5.88 10.61 6.80
CA GLY A 169 -6.28 9.19 6.79
C GLY A 169 -6.99 8.73 5.52
N GLU A 170 -7.28 9.63 4.57
CA GLU A 170 -7.92 9.31 3.29
C GLU A 170 -6.92 9.36 2.13
N ARG A 171 -7.04 8.47 1.14
CA ARG A 171 -6.23 8.56 -0.08
C ARG A 171 -6.60 9.82 -0.86
N ALA A 172 -5.60 10.56 -1.32
CA ALA A 172 -5.78 11.80 -2.06
C ALA A 172 -4.89 11.85 -3.30
N VAL A 173 -5.34 12.59 -4.32
CA VAL A 173 -4.58 12.87 -5.54
C VAL A 173 -4.49 14.39 -5.71
N PRO A 174 -3.28 14.98 -5.82
CA PRO A 174 -3.13 16.40 -6.09
C PRO A 174 -3.55 16.79 -7.53
N PRO A 175 -3.97 18.06 -7.75
CA PRO A 175 -4.24 19.06 -6.74
C PRO A 175 -5.53 18.74 -5.95
N LEU A 176 -5.57 19.13 -4.68
CA LEU A 176 -6.72 18.84 -3.80
C LEU A 176 -7.25 20.11 -3.13
N ALA A 177 -8.57 20.22 -3.01
CA ALA A 177 -9.21 21.31 -2.29
C ALA A 177 -9.33 20.98 -0.79
N ARG A 178 -8.78 21.83 0.07
CA ARG A 178 -8.80 21.65 1.53
C ARG A 178 -9.02 22.98 2.24
N VAL A 179 -9.74 22.95 3.34
CA VAL A 179 -9.92 24.14 4.20
C VAL A 179 -8.58 24.56 4.80
N PRO A 180 -8.28 25.86 4.94
CA PRO A 180 -7.09 26.32 5.65
C PRO A 180 -6.96 25.72 7.06
N GLY A 181 -5.73 25.39 7.47
CA GLY A 181 -5.48 24.81 8.78
C GLY A 181 -4.35 23.79 8.82
N GLU A 182 -4.24 23.12 9.95
CA GLU A 182 -3.31 22.02 10.19
C GLU A 182 -3.94 20.71 9.67
N HIS A 183 -3.16 19.91 8.94
CA HIS A 183 -3.55 18.63 8.39
C HIS A 183 -2.50 17.58 8.69
N HIS A 184 -2.95 16.34 8.78
CA HIS A 184 -2.06 15.19 8.84
C HIS A 184 -1.83 14.66 7.44
N VAL A 185 -0.57 14.41 7.09
CA VAL A 185 -0.21 13.88 5.78
C VAL A 185 0.71 12.68 5.96
N ARG A 186 0.48 11.64 5.18
CA ARG A 186 1.34 10.47 5.03
C ARG A 186 1.60 10.25 3.55
N VAL A 187 2.80 9.80 3.21
CA VAL A 187 3.16 9.37 1.86
C VAL A 187 3.64 7.93 1.95
N LEU A 188 2.99 7.06 1.20
CA LEU A 188 3.36 5.66 1.09
C LEU A 188 3.95 5.42 -0.30
N ARG A 189 5.06 4.70 -0.39
CA ARG A 189 5.62 4.25 -1.67
C ARG A 189 5.50 2.75 -1.71
N LEU A 190 4.72 2.23 -2.66
CA LEU A 190 4.46 0.79 -2.80
C LEU A 190 3.91 0.15 -1.50
N GLY A 191 3.11 0.91 -0.74
CA GLY A 191 2.54 0.48 0.54
C GLY A 191 3.44 0.69 1.77
N GLU A 192 4.72 1.08 1.59
CA GLU A 192 5.62 1.39 2.70
C GLU A 192 5.59 2.88 3.04
N LEU A 193 5.56 3.22 4.34
CA LEU A 193 5.55 4.61 4.78
C LEU A 193 6.92 5.27 4.56
N VAL A 194 7.00 6.24 3.66
CA VAL A 194 8.24 6.98 3.35
C VAL A 194 8.28 8.37 3.98
N TRP A 195 7.12 8.92 4.33
CA TRP A 195 7.00 10.21 5.01
C TRP A 195 5.69 10.32 5.79
N ALA A 196 5.72 11.00 6.93
CA ALA A 196 4.54 11.34 7.71
C ALA A 196 4.79 12.63 8.50
N GLY A 197 3.77 13.48 8.62
CA GLY A 197 3.90 14.73 9.35
C GLY A 197 2.61 15.54 9.43
N TRP A 198 2.70 16.62 10.21
CA TRP A 198 1.67 17.64 10.30
C TRP A 198 2.07 18.83 9.44
N VAL A 199 1.16 19.31 8.60
CA VAL A 199 1.38 20.42 7.67
C VAL A 199 0.33 21.48 7.89
N SER A 200 0.70 22.75 7.76
CA SER A 200 -0.26 23.86 7.77
C SER A 200 -0.42 24.42 6.37
N ILE A 201 -1.67 24.56 5.92
CA ILE A 201 -1.99 25.18 4.64
C ILE A 201 -2.74 26.48 4.87
N SER A 202 -2.53 27.43 3.96
CA SER A 202 -3.14 28.76 4.00
C SER A 202 -3.37 29.26 2.58
N PRO A 203 -4.33 30.18 2.35
CA PRO A 203 -4.54 30.80 1.04
C PRO A 203 -3.29 31.48 0.48
N GLU A 204 -2.43 32.01 1.35
CA GLU A 204 -1.19 32.71 0.98
C GLU A 204 -0.09 31.75 0.50
N ASN A 205 -0.16 30.47 0.89
CA ASN A 205 0.79 29.45 0.49
C ASN A 205 0.08 28.14 0.06
N PRO A 206 -0.49 28.10 -1.15
CA PRO A 206 -1.21 26.94 -1.67
C PRO A 206 -0.29 25.83 -2.20
N THR A 207 1.02 25.91 -1.97
CA THR A 207 1.99 24.90 -2.43
C THR A 207 2.66 24.22 -1.25
N LEU A 208 2.41 22.92 -1.09
CA LEU A 208 3.09 22.06 -0.12
C LEU A 208 4.27 21.37 -0.82
N THR A 209 5.49 21.56 -0.32
CA THR A 209 6.66 20.82 -0.80
C THR A 209 7.06 19.78 0.24
N LEU A 210 7.07 18.50 -0.15
CA LEU A 210 7.48 17.40 0.70
C LEU A 210 8.91 16.98 0.34
N ASP A 211 9.78 16.94 1.34
CA ASP A 211 11.13 16.39 1.20
C ASP A 211 11.06 14.86 1.39
N LEU A 212 10.88 14.16 0.26
CA LEU A 212 10.75 12.71 0.26
C LEU A 212 12.09 12.05 -0.08
N PRO A 213 12.46 10.96 0.61
CA PRO A 213 13.65 10.21 0.25
C PRO A 213 13.48 9.64 -1.18
N THR A 214 14.49 9.84 -2.02
CA THR A 214 14.58 9.18 -3.33
C THR A 214 14.93 7.72 -3.12
N ALA A 215 14.28 6.81 -3.85
CA ALA A 215 14.68 5.41 -3.85
C ALA A 215 16.14 5.29 -4.34
N PRO A 216 17.01 4.51 -3.67
CA PRO A 216 18.34 4.25 -4.19
C PRO A 216 18.25 3.64 -5.59
N ALA A 217 19.08 4.11 -6.53
CA ALA A 217 19.09 3.58 -7.88
C ALA A 217 19.27 2.06 -7.87
N CYS A 218 18.52 1.37 -8.73
CA CYS A 218 18.56 -0.08 -8.87
C CYS A 218 18.08 -0.88 -7.63
N SER A 219 17.45 -0.23 -6.65
CA SER A 219 16.76 -0.89 -5.54
C SER A 219 15.42 -1.50 -5.98
N ALA A 220 14.82 -2.35 -5.13
CA ALA A 220 13.47 -2.87 -5.36
C ALA A 220 12.43 -1.74 -5.51
N ALA A 221 12.55 -0.67 -4.72
CA ALA A 221 11.67 0.48 -4.81
C ALA A 221 11.88 1.29 -6.12
N ASP A 222 13.12 1.42 -6.59
CA ASP A 222 13.43 2.10 -7.86
C ASP A 222 12.99 1.30 -9.08
N LEU A 223 12.97 -0.02 -8.98
CA LEU A 223 12.66 -0.91 -10.10
C LEU A 223 11.21 -1.44 -10.06
N ALA A 224 10.37 -0.91 -9.18
CA ALA A 224 8.96 -1.24 -9.16
C ALA A 224 8.30 -1.00 -10.52
N ILE A 225 7.35 -1.85 -10.87
CA ILE A 225 6.68 -1.85 -12.17
C ILE A 225 5.27 -1.29 -11.99
N GLU A 226 4.87 -0.35 -12.85
CA GLU A 226 3.53 0.23 -12.82
C GLU A 226 2.50 -0.78 -13.35
N ARG A 227 2.82 -1.41 -14.49
CA ARG A 227 1.97 -2.40 -15.12
C ARG A 227 2.79 -3.43 -15.90
N THR A 228 2.41 -4.69 -15.78
CA THR A 228 2.89 -5.76 -16.66
C THR A 228 1.71 -6.29 -17.47
N SER A 229 1.84 -6.34 -18.79
CA SER A 229 0.89 -6.99 -19.69
C SER A 229 1.50 -8.26 -20.28
N ALA A 230 0.70 -9.03 -21.04
CA ALA A 230 1.20 -10.21 -21.75
C ALA A 230 2.31 -9.90 -22.78
N GLU A 231 2.50 -8.65 -23.19
CA GLU A 231 3.47 -8.30 -24.25
C GLU A 231 4.55 -7.33 -23.79
N GLN A 232 4.25 -6.50 -22.79
CA GLN A 232 5.08 -5.36 -22.43
C GLN A 232 5.16 -5.14 -20.93
N VAL A 233 6.32 -4.63 -20.50
CA VAL A 233 6.54 -4.06 -19.17
C VAL A 233 6.42 -2.55 -19.29
N THR A 234 5.56 -1.94 -18.47
CA THR A 234 5.47 -0.49 -18.32
C THR A 234 6.06 -0.12 -16.96
N PRO A 235 7.32 0.35 -16.93
CA PRO A 235 7.91 0.86 -15.70
C PRO A 235 7.44 2.29 -15.44
N TYR A 236 7.63 2.75 -14.21
CA TYR A 236 7.43 4.15 -13.89
C TYR A 236 8.44 5.06 -14.63
N PRO A 237 8.08 6.33 -14.90
CA PRO A 237 8.92 7.25 -15.68
C PRO A 237 10.24 7.63 -14.98
N ASP A 238 10.32 7.47 -13.66
CA ASP A 238 11.40 7.93 -12.77
C ASP A 238 12.39 6.82 -12.35
N VAL A 239 12.46 5.70 -13.07
CA VAL A 239 13.48 4.65 -12.81
C VAL A 239 14.88 5.22 -13.01
N ALA A 240 15.66 5.28 -11.92
CA ALA A 240 17.04 5.76 -11.94
C ALA A 240 18.03 4.67 -12.42
N CYS A 241 17.68 3.40 -12.29
CA CYS A 241 18.53 2.30 -12.73
C CYS A 241 18.75 2.30 -14.24
N GLY A 242 20.01 2.41 -14.67
CA GLY A 242 20.36 2.52 -16.09
C GLY A 242 20.00 1.28 -16.92
N ALA A 243 20.09 0.08 -16.35
CA ALA A 243 19.75 -1.17 -17.04
C ALA A 243 19.24 -2.23 -16.05
N TRP A 244 18.13 -2.89 -16.42
CA TRP A 244 17.49 -3.93 -15.61
C TRP A 244 16.63 -4.83 -16.48
N ALA A 245 16.05 -5.89 -15.93
CA ALA A 245 15.15 -6.80 -16.60
C ALA A 245 14.02 -7.27 -15.70
N VAL A 246 12.93 -7.64 -16.35
CA VAL A 246 11.83 -8.37 -15.75
C VAL A 246 11.87 -9.79 -16.27
N VAL A 247 11.77 -10.74 -15.34
CA VAL A 247 11.67 -12.16 -15.67
C VAL A 247 10.29 -12.62 -15.24
N ARG A 248 9.66 -13.44 -16.07
CA ARG A 248 8.38 -14.08 -15.73
C ARG A 248 8.29 -15.49 -16.31
N ARG A 249 7.26 -16.21 -15.90
CA ARG A 249 6.84 -17.47 -16.55
C ARG A 249 5.75 -17.15 -17.57
N GLY A 250 6.03 -17.43 -18.85
CA GLY A 250 5.08 -17.36 -19.97
C GLY A 250 4.72 -18.75 -20.53
N PRO A 251 3.92 -18.81 -21.59
CA PRO A 251 3.42 -20.07 -22.17
C PRO A 251 4.53 -21.01 -22.66
N SER A 252 5.64 -20.46 -23.15
CA SER A 252 6.79 -21.22 -23.67
C SER A 252 7.91 -21.40 -22.63
N GLY A 253 7.65 -21.14 -21.35
CA GLY A 253 8.64 -21.24 -20.28
C GLY A 253 9.02 -19.89 -19.71
N ILE A 254 10.31 -19.61 -19.56
CA ILE A 254 10.78 -18.36 -18.95
C ILE A 254 10.91 -17.29 -20.04
N GLU A 255 10.40 -16.11 -19.74
CA GLU A 255 10.48 -14.95 -20.61
C GLU A 255 11.19 -13.80 -19.91
N LEU A 256 11.94 -13.02 -20.67
CA LEU A 256 12.71 -11.89 -20.15
C LEU A 256 12.47 -10.64 -21.01
N ALA A 257 12.18 -9.52 -20.35
CA ALA A 257 12.15 -8.20 -20.96
C ALA A 257 13.32 -7.37 -20.42
N VAL A 258 14.17 -6.85 -21.31
CA VAL A 258 15.29 -5.96 -20.95
C VAL A 258 14.81 -4.51 -20.97
N CYS A 259 15.20 -3.74 -19.97
CA CYS A 259 14.86 -2.36 -19.77
C CYS A 259 16.11 -1.47 -19.64
N GLN A 260 15.99 -0.22 -20.11
CA GLN A 260 16.97 0.85 -19.95
C GLN A 260 16.25 2.08 -19.37
N GLY A 261 16.51 2.40 -18.11
CA GLY A 261 15.72 3.39 -17.36
C GLY A 261 14.24 3.04 -17.38
N SER A 262 13.41 3.97 -17.85
CA SER A 262 11.95 3.83 -17.97
C SER A 262 11.46 3.23 -19.31
N ARG A 263 12.34 2.60 -20.10
CA ARG A 263 11.97 1.97 -21.38
C ARG A 263 12.27 0.49 -21.35
N CYS A 264 11.29 -0.34 -21.68
CA CYS A 264 11.43 -1.79 -21.76
C CYS A 264 11.14 -2.31 -23.17
N GLY A 265 11.92 -3.31 -23.59
CA GLY A 265 11.61 -4.11 -24.78
C GLY A 265 10.48 -5.13 -24.52
N PRO A 266 10.03 -5.85 -25.56
CA PRO A 266 9.05 -6.93 -25.40
C PRO A 266 9.66 -8.11 -24.65
N PHE A 267 8.79 -8.92 -24.04
CA PHE A 267 9.21 -10.21 -23.48
C PHE A 267 9.75 -11.13 -24.58
N ARG A 268 10.94 -11.68 -24.34
CA ARG A 268 11.59 -12.66 -25.23
C ARG A 268 11.59 -14.03 -24.53
N PRO A 269 11.18 -15.11 -25.21
CA PRO A 269 11.24 -16.45 -24.64
C PRO A 269 12.68 -16.92 -24.48
N ASP A 270 12.89 -17.84 -23.55
CA ASP A 270 14.18 -18.51 -23.35
C ASP A 270 14.68 -19.09 -24.70
N PRO A 271 15.86 -18.68 -25.19
CA PRO A 271 16.40 -19.16 -26.45
C PRO A 271 16.58 -20.69 -26.47
N GLY A 272 16.67 -21.34 -25.30
CA GLY A 272 16.69 -22.79 -25.17
C GLY A 272 15.32 -23.48 -25.24
N ALA A 273 14.22 -22.79 -24.92
CA ALA A 273 12.89 -23.40 -24.86
C ALA A 273 12.33 -23.75 -26.26
N LEU A 274 12.70 -22.98 -27.29
CA LEU A 274 12.32 -23.26 -28.67
C LEU A 274 12.94 -24.57 -29.21
N ARG A 275 14.02 -25.08 -28.61
CA ARG A 275 14.62 -26.37 -28.99
C ARG A 275 13.83 -27.56 -28.45
N ALA A 276 13.12 -27.42 -27.32
CA ALA A 276 12.37 -28.53 -26.71
C ALA A 276 11.05 -28.84 -27.44
N LEU A 277 10.50 -27.87 -28.18
CA LEU A 277 9.29 -28.05 -28.99
C LEU A 277 9.56 -28.58 -30.41
N ARG A 278 10.83 -28.69 -30.83
CA ARG A 278 11.16 -29.45 -32.03
C ARG A 278 11.15 -30.92 -31.64
N PRO A 279 10.18 -31.73 -32.12
CA PRO A 279 10.24 -33.17 -31.91
C PRO A 279 11.59 -33.66 -32.41
N SER A 280 12.26 -34.48 -31.61
CA SER A 280 13.53 -35.07 -32.00
C SER A 280 13.31 -35.81 -33.33
N PRO A 281 14.18 -35.69 -34.35
CA PRO A 281 13.99 -36.35 -35.65
C PRO A 281 13.93 -37.89 -35.59
N GLY A 282 14.02 -38.50 -34.40
CA GLY A 282 13.86 -39.93 -34.15
C GLY A 282 12.67 -40.32 -33.28
N ASP A 283 11.89 -39.38 -32.74
CA ASP A 283 10.66 -39.69 -32.01
C ASP A 283 9.52 -39.90 -33.00
N ALA A 284 9.62 -40.99 -33.77
CA ALA A 284 8.47 -41.54 -34.46
C ALA A 284 7.36 -41.73 -33.42
N PRO A 285 6.10 -41.35 -33.70
CA PRO A 285 5.00 -41.56 -32.78
C PRO A 285 4.94 -43.05 -32.47
N SER A 286 5.35 -43.42 -31.25
CA SER A 286 5.07 -44.73 -30.72
C SER A 286 3.57 -44.86 -30.76
N ARG A 287 3.05 -45.70 -31.67
CA ARG A 287 1.61 -45.94 -31.86
C ARG A 287 0.99 -46.08 -30.47
N ALA A 288 0.32 -45.03 -30.02
CA ALA A 288 -0.45 -45.07 -28.80
C ALA A 288 -1.46 -46.19 -28.99
N ARG A 289 -1.35 -47.21 -28.15
CA ARG A 289 -2.28 -48.32 -28.06
C ARG A 289 -3.66 -47.69 -27.91
N ARG A 290 -4.55 -47.90 -28.90
CA ARG A 290 -5.94 -47.45 -28.86
C ARG A 290 -6.52 -47.79 -27.48
N PRO A 291 -6.91 -46.80 -26.66
CA PRO A 291 -7.76 -47.07 -25.52
C PRO A 291 -9.07 -47.63 -26.07
N GLN A 292 -9.47 -48.80 -25.56
CA GLN A 292 -10.77 -49.38 -25.86
C GLN A 292 -11.84 -48.35 -25.50
N THR A 293 -12.64 -47.98 -26.50
CA THR A 293 -13.86 -47.20 -26.38
C THR A 293 -14.81 -47.92 -25.44
N GLY A 294 -14.92 -47.41 -24.21
CA GLY A 294 -16.08 -47.66 -23.36
C GLY A 294 -17.29 -46.87 -23.89
N PRO A 295 -18.52 -47.30 -23.58
CA PRO A 295 -19.74 -46.77 -24.17
C PRO A 295 -20.05 -45.31 -23.74
N ASP A 296 -20.51 -44.52 -24.71
CA ASP A 296 -20.67 -43.04 -24.69
C ASP A 296 -21.66 -42.47 -23.65
N TRP A 297 -22.39 -43.29 -22.89
CA TRP A 297 -23.39 -42.78 -21.93
C TRP A 297 -22.79 -42.28 -20.61
N LEU A 298 -21.52 -42.58 -20.33
CA LEU A 298 -20.90 -42.22 -19.04
C LEU A 298 -20.39 -40.76 -19.00
N THR A 299 -20.19 -40.11 -20.15
CA THR A 299 -19.70 -38.71 -20.23
C THR A 299 -20.80 -37.67 -20.06
N ILE A 300 -22.08 -38.01 -20.29
CA ILE A 300 -23.20 -37.06 -20.16
C ILE A 300 -23.51 -36.77 -18.68
N ALA A 301 -23.24 -37.70 -17.76
CA ALA A 301 -23.51 -37.49 -16.33
C ALA A 301 -22.53 -36.53 -15.63
N LEU A 302 -21.30 -36.39 -16.13
CA LEU A 302 -20.27 -35.54 -15.51
C LEU A 302 -20.39 -34.06 -15.88
N VAL A 303 -21.00 -33.72 -17.02
CA VAL A 303 -21.19 -32.32 -17.45
C VAL A 303 -22.37 -31.66 -16.74
N GLY A 304 -23.38 -32.44 -16.31
CA GLY A 304 -24.56 -31.92 -15.59
C GLY A 304 -24.30 -31.43 -14.16
N ALA A 305 -23.31 -32.01 -13.47
CA ALA A 305 -22.98 -31.63 -12.08
C ALA A 305 -22.08 -30.38 -11.98
N GLY A 306 -21.42 -29.95 -13.07
CA GLY A 306 -20.55 -28.77 -13.07
C GLY A 306 -21.29 -27.43 -13.18
N ALA A 307 -22.48 -27.42 -13.79
CA ALA A 307 -23.21 -26.18 -14.07
C ALA A 307 -23.92 -25.59 -12.83
N THR A 308 -24.22 -26.39 -11.81
CA THR A 308 -24.88 -25.90 -10.58
C THR A 308 -23.91 -25.36 -9.53
N LEU A 309 -22.62 -25.75 -9.57
CA LEU A 309 -21.59 -25.19 -8.68
C LEU A 309 -21.00 -23.86 -9.18
N GLY A 310 -21.07 -23.58 -10.49
CA GLY A 310 -20.55 -22.33 -11.07
C GLY A 310 -21.35 -21.08 -10.69
N THR A 311 -22.68 -21.19 -10.58
CA THR A 311 -23.55 -20.03 -10.29
C THR A 311 -23.42 -19.54 -8.85
N VAL A 312 -23.08 -20.42 -7.90
CA VAL A 312 -22.87 -20.05 -6.49
C VAL A 312 -21.58 -19.25 -6.30
N PHE A 313 -20.55 -19.50 -7.10
CA PHE A 313 -19.26 -18.81 -6.97
C PHE A 313 -19.29 -17.37 -7.53
N VAL A 314 -20.07 -17.12 -8.60
CA VAL A 314 -20.20 -15.78 -9.19
C VAL A 314 -21.01 -14.83 -8.31
N LEU A 315 -22.00 -15.34 -7.56
CA LEU A 315 -22.74 -14.54 -6.58
C LEU A 315 -21.91 -14.22 -5.31
N GLY A 316 -20.91 -15.04 -4.98
CA GLY A 316 -19.98 -14.78 -3.87
C GLY A 316 -18.98 -13.64 -4.12
N GLN A 317 -18.63 -13.36 -5.38
CA GLN A 317 -17.72 -12.26 -5.74
C GLN A 317 -18.44 -10.90 -5.88
N ALA A 318 -19.77 -10.88 -5.93
CA ALA A 318 -20.57 -9.66 -6.09
C ALA A 318 -20.92 -8.93 -4.77
N GLY A 319 -20.41 -9.38 -3.63
CA GLY A 319 -20.50 -8.65 -2.36
C GLY A 319 -21.91 -8.49 -1.77
N ALA A 320 -22.90 -9.27 -2.22
CA ALA A 320 -24.30 -9.08 -1.84
C ALA A 320 -24.65 -9.61 -0.43
N PHE A 321 -23.85 -10.49 0.17
CA PHE A 321 -24.11 -11.02 1.52
C PHE A 321 -22.80 -11.42 2.23
N SER A 322 -22.34 -10.62 3.20
CA SER A 322 -21.97 -11.13 4.54
C SER A 322 -21.55 -10.00 5.48
N SER A 323 -22.49 -9.65 6.35
CA SER A 323 -22.23 -9.26 7.72
C SER A 323 -21.84 -10.52 8.55
N THR A 324 -20.96 -10.33 9.53
CA THR A 324 -20.65 -11.16 10.73
C THR A 324 -19.90 -12.51 10.63
N ASP A 325 -18.71 -12.49 11.25
CA ASP A 325 -17.98 -13.50 12.04
C ASP A 325 -17.42 -14.82 11.44
N SER A 326 -16.09 -14.80 11.22
CA SER A 326 -15.13 -15.65 11.97
C SER A 326 -13.70 -15.10 11.76
N PRO A 327 -12.96 -14.69 12.81
CA PRO A 327 -11.56 -14.29 12.65
C PRO A 327 -10.66 -15.51 12.34
N PRO A 328 -9.63 -15.36 11.50
CA PRO A 328 -8.69 -16.44 11.21
C PRO A 328 -7.83 -16.79 12.43
N ALA A 329 -7.47 -18.07 12.54
CA ALA A 329 -6.68 -18.65 13.63
C ALA A 329 -5.38 -17.86 13.87
N ARG A 330 -5.22 -17.35 15.11
CA ARG A 330 -3.94 -16.85 15.64
C ARG A 330 -3.11 -18.03 16.14
N PHE A 331 -1.88 -18.16 15.65
CA PHE A 331 -0.85 -18.95 16.31
C PHE A 331 -0.14 -18.08 17.34
N THR A 332 -0.32 -18.39 18.62
CA THR A 332 0.40 -17.74 19.72
C THR A 332 1.62 -18.60 20.07
N TYR A 333 2.81 -18.03 19.91
CA TYR A 333 4.05 -18.60 20.45
C TYR A 333 4.06 -18.41 21.97
N THR A 334 3.83 -19.47 22.73
CA THR A 334 4.09 -19.47 24.18
C THR A 334 5.58 -19.75 24.37
N GLY A 335 6.32 -18.75 24.83
CA GLY A 335 7.74 -18.84 25.09
C GLY A 335 8.14 -19.97 26.05
N PHE A 336 9.40 -20.35 25.92
CA PHE A 336 10.18 -21.33 26.69
C PHE A 336 9.83 -21.44 28.19
N VAL A 337 9.53 -22.67 28.63
CA VAL A 337 9.50 -23.07 30.05
C VAL A 337 10.88 -23.62 30.41
N PRO A 338 11.65 -23.02 31.33
CA PRO A 338 12.90 -23.62 31.80
C PRO A 338 12.58 -24.86 32.66
N PRO A 339 13.42 -25.92 32.60
CA PRO A 339 13.33 -27.03 33.53
C PRO A 339 13.82 -26.61 34.94
N GLU A 340 13.23 -27.27 35.95
CA GLU A 340 13.26 -27.02 37.40
C GLU A 340 14.55 -26.41 38.01
#